data_AF-A0A4S0IJP5-F1
#
_entry.id   AF-A0A4S0IJP5-F1
#
_cell.length_a   1.000
_cell.length_b   1.000
_cell.length_c   1.000
_cell.angle_alpha   90.00
_cell.angle_beta   90.00
_cell.angle_gamma   90.00
#
_symmetry.space_group_name_H-M   'P 1'
#
loop_
_entity.id
_entity.type
_entity.pdbx_description
1 polymer ?
#
loop_
_entity_poly.entity_id
_entity_poly.type
_entity_poly.pdbx_seq_one_letter_code
_entity_poly.pdbx_strand_id
1 'polypeptide(L)'
;VFYGSSGSEANDTALRLVRHYWALEGKPEKNRVISRKSAYHGSTIAGTSLGGMEPMHKQLGGAVPNIVHVMMPYAYELALPGESDHDFGIRAAKAVEDAILEAGADKVAAFIGEPV
;
A
#
# COMPACT_ATOMS: atom_id res chain seq x y z
N VAL A 1 -10.36 5.53 19.07
CA VAL A 1 -9.01 4.93 19.19
C VAL A 1 -9.18 3.45 19.47
N PHE A 2 -8.51 2.59 18.72
CA PHE A 2 -8.44 1.14 18.97
C PHE A 2 -7.00 0.81 19.38
N TYR A 3 -6.81 0.07 20.47
CA TYR A 3 -5.49 -0.18 21.05
C TYR A 3 -4.91 -1.53 20.62
N GLY A 4 -3.59 -1.59 20.55
CA GLY A 4 -2.79 -2.80 20.31
C GLY A 4 -1.43 -2.67 20.99
N SER A 5 -0.57 -3.66 20.80
CA SER A 5 0.75 -3.74 21.46
C SER A 5 1.91 -3.40 20.52
N SER A 6 1.66 -3.27 19.20
CA SER A 6 2.68 -2.93 18.21
C SER A 6 2.10 -2.22 16.99
N GLY A 7 2.97 -1.60 16.18
CA GLY A 7 2.60 -1.05 14.88
C GLY A 7 2.14 -2.13 13.89
N SER A 8 2.73 -3.34 13.94
CA SER A 8 2.30 -4.47 13.10
C SER A 8 0.84 -4.86 13.39
N GLU A 9 0.46 -4.97 14.67
CA GLU A 9 -0.93 -5.27 15.06
C GLU A 9 -1.90 -4.15 14.67
N ALA A 10 -1.45 -2.90 14.72
CA ALA A 10 -2.24 -1.76 14.27
C ALA A 10 -2.51 -1.83 12.76
N ASN A 11 -1.52 -2.17 11.95
CA ASN A 11 -1.69 -2.33 10.49
C ASN A 11 -2.53 -3.55 10.10
N ASP A 12 -2.38 -4.68 10.81
CA ASP A 12 -3.27 -5.84 10.63
C ASP A 12 -4.73 -5.48 10.94
N THR A 13 -4.93 -4.70 12.01
CA THR A 13 -6.25 -4.19 12.38
C THR A 13 -6.80 -3.23 11.32
N ALA A 14 -5.99 -2.28 10.83
CA ALA A 14 -6.39 -1.33 9.80
C ALA A 14 -6.81 -2.03 8.50
N LEU A 15 -6.04 -3.03 8.05
CA LEU A 15 -6.36 -3.82 6.85
C LEU A 15 -7.70 -4.55 7.00
N ARG A 16 -7.93 -5.20 8.14
CA ARG A 16 -9.20 -5.88 8.42
C ARG A 16 -10.37 -4.89 8.48
N LEU A 17 -10.19 -3.76 9.15
CA LEU A 17 -11.23 -2.75 9.31
C LEU A 17 -11.66 -2.15 7.98
N VAL A 18 -10.73 -1.76 7.11
CA VAL A 18 -11.10 -1.13 5.84
C VAL A 18 -11.81 -2.11 4.89
N ARG A 19 -11.40 -3.38 4.88
CA ARG A 19 -12.09 -4.42 4.10
C ARG A 19 -13.48 -4.72 4.67
N HIS A 20 -13.60 -4.81 5.99
CA HIS A 20 -14.87 -5.05 6.64
C HIS A 20 -15.84 -3.88 6.44
N TYR A 21 -15.35 -2.63 6.52
CA TYR A 21 -16.12 -1.43 6.21
C TYR A 21 -16.78 -1.53 4.83
N TRP A 22 -15.99 -1.79 3.78
CA TRP A 22 -16.55 -1.87 2.43
C TRP A 22 -17.50 -3.04 2.22
N ALA A 23 -17.28 -4.17 2.91
CA ALA A 23 -18.23 -5.27 2.90
C ALA A 23 -19.58 -4.88 3.52
N LEU A 24 -19.58 -4.14 4.64
CA LEU A 24 -20.79 -3.62 5.29
C LEU A 24 -21.52 -2.58 4.42
N GLU A 25 -20.77 -1.80 3.63
CA GLU A 25 -21.30 -0.87 2.63
C GLU A 25 -21.82 -1.56 1.35
N GLY A 26 -21.92 -2.90 1.35
CA GLY A 26 -22.40 -3.68 0.20
C GLY A 26 -21.42 -3.75 -0.97
N LYS A 27 -20.13 -3.43 -0.75
CA LYS A 27 -19.07 -3.43 -1.77
C LYS A 27 -17.92 -4.38 -1.37
N PRO A 28 -18.15 -5.69 -1.19
CA PRO A 28 -17.14 -6.64 -0.69
C PRO A 28 -15.91 -6.78 -1.61
N GLU A 29 -16.06 -6.49 -2.90
CA GLU A 29 -14.95 -6.48 -3.87
C GLU A 29 -14.04 -5.25 -3.74
N LYS A 30 -14.46 -4.21 -2.97
CA LYS A 30 -13.66 -3.03 -2.68
C LYS A 30 -12.67 -3.31 -1.54
N ASN A 31 -11.75 -4.22 -1.79
CA ASN A 31 -10.84 -4.79 -0.79
C ASN A 31 -9.34 -4.66 -1.15
N ARG A 32 -9.01 -4.04 -2.30
CA ARG A 32 -7.63 -3.82 -2.74
C ARG A 32 -6.97 -2.67 -1.97
N VAL A 33 -5.74 -2.87 -1.50
CA VAL A 33 -4.94 -1.82 -0.85
C VAL A 33 -3.74 -1.52 -1.72
N ILE A 34 -3.48 -0.23 -1.92
CA ILE A 34 -2.31 0.27 -2.64
C ILE A 34 -1.27 0.68 -1.59
N SER A 35 -0.07 0.10 -1.70
CA SER A 35 1.11 0.45 -0.94
C SER A 35 2.25 0.83 -1.90
N ARG A 36 3.45 1.06 -1.38
CA ARG A 36 4.63 1.49 -2.14
C ARG A 36 5.72 0.44 -2.05
N LYS A 37 6.52 0.30 -3.11
CA LYS A 37 7.80 -0.43 -3.04
C LYS A 37 8.66 0.14 -1.91
N SER A 38 9.45 -0.71 -1.26
CA SER A 38 10.31 -0.37 -0.12
C SER A 38 9.62 0.13 1.16
N ALA A 39 8.28 0.20 1.23
CA ALA A 39 7.58 0.58 2.46
C ALA A 39 7.76 -0.45 3.58
N TYR A 40 7.68 -0.01 4.85
CA TYR A 40 7.69 -0.90 6.01
C TYR A 40 6.43 -0.72 6.86
N HIS A 41 5.61 -1.77 6.93
CA HIS A 41 4.33 -1.73 7.66
C HIS A 41 4.24 -2.81 8.75
N GLY A 42 5.39 -3.30 9.20
CA GLY A 42 5.51 -4.30 10.26
C GLY A 42 5.91 -5.68 9.75
N SER A 43 5.96 -6.64 10.67
CA SER A 43 6.52 -7.98 10.44
C SER A 43 5.51 -9.12 10.66
N THR A 44 4.23 -8.82 10.85
CA THR A 44 3.13 -9.80 10.74
C THR A 44 2.96 -10.24 9.29
N ILE A 45 2.14 -11.25 9.01
CA ILE A 45 1.84 -11.65 7.61
C ILE A 45 1.20 -10.49 6.84
N ALA A 46 0.23 -9.80 7.44
CA ALA A 46 -0.43 -8.66 6.81
C ALA A 46 0.48 -7.42 6.76
N GLY A 47 1.16 -7.07 7.86
CA GLY A 47 2.15 -5.97 7.87
C GLY A 47 3.28 -6.15 6.84
N THR A 48 3.81 -7.37 6.72
CA THR A 48 4.83 -7.70 5.70
C THR A 48 4.26 -7.64 4.28
N SER A 49 3.01 -8.10 4.08
CA SER A 49 2.35 -8.02 2.78
C SER A 49 2.02 -6.58 2.37
N LEU A 50 1.73 -5.71 3.34
CA LEU A 50 1.53 -4.28 3.14
C LEU A 50 2.86 -3.55 2.88
N GLY A 51 3.96 -3.99 3.49
CA GLY A 51 5.29 -3.46 3.21
C GLY A 51 5.75 -3.82 1.79
N GLY A 52 6.62 -3.01 1.20
CA GLY A 52 7.11 -3.19 -0.17
C GLY A 52 8.53 -3.77 -0.29
N MET A 53 9.07 -4.33 0.79
CA MET A 53 10.44 -4.86 0.84
C MET A 53 10.48 -6.31 0.32
N GLU A 54 10.96 -6.48 -0.91
CA GLU A 54 11.05 -7.80 -1.57
C GLU A 54 11.75 -8.89 -0.73
N PRO A 55 12.84 -8.62 0.01
CA PRO A 55 13.46 -9.64 0.87
C PRO A 55 12.52 -10.16 1.97
N MET A 56 11.64 -9.31 2.51
CA MET A 56 10.66 -9.75 3.53
C MET A 56 9.55 -10.58 2.90
N HIS A 57 9.09 -10.25 1.69
CA HIS A 57 8.07 -11.03 0.98
C HIS A 57 8.51 -12.46 0.71
N LYS A 58 9.79 -12.66 0.38
CA LYS A 58 10.38 -13.99 0.14
C LYS A 58 10.29 -14.92 1.37
N GLN A 59 10.11 -14.37 2.57
CA GLN A 59 9.97 -15.14 3.81
C GLN A 59 8.55 -15.70 4.03
N LEU A 60 7.53 -15.14 3.37
CA LEU A 60 6.12 -15.49 3.63
C LEU A 60 5.63 -16.74 2.90
N GLY A 61 6.24 -17.09 1.77
CA GLY A 61 5.72 -18.16 0.88
C GLY A 61 4.38 -17.84 0.19
N GLY A 62 3.79 -16.67 0.45
CA GLY A 62 2.56 -16.17 -0.15
C GLY A 62 2.07 -14.90 0.56
N ALA A 63 1.74 -13.86 -0.19
CA ALA A 63 1.27 -12.59 0.36
C ALA A 63 -0.25 -12.59 0.58
N VAL A 64 -0.73 -11.73 1.49
CA VAL A 64 -2.17 -11.42 1.59
C VAL A 64 -2.65 -10.90 0.23
N PRO A 65 -3.73 -11.46 -0.35
CA PRO A 65 -4.20 -11.09 -1.68
C PRO A 65 -4.66 -9.63 -1.74
N ASN A 66 -4.74 -9.08 -2.95
CA ASN A 66 -5.24 -7.73 -3.24
C ASN A 66 -4.45 -6.62 -2.52
N ILE A 67 -3.13 -6.76 -2.43
CA ILE A 67 -2.21 -5.69 -2.08
C ILE A 67 -1.28 -5.48 -3.27
N VAL A 68 -1.17 -4.23 -3.73
CA VAL A 68 -0.33 -3.86 -4.88
C VAL A 68 0.67 -2.77 -4.45
N HIS A 69 1.86 -2.79 -5.06
CA HIS A 69 2.95 -1.90 -4.70
C HIS A 69 3.32 -1.00 -5.87
N VAL A 70 3.00 0.30 -5.76
CA VAL A 70 3.40 1.32 -6.73
C VAL A 70 4.82 1.80 -6.46
N MET A 71 5.35 2.67 -7.32
CA MET A 71 6.71 3.20 -7.15
C MET A 71 6.91 3.89 -5.79
N MET A 72 8.12 3.78 -5.24
CA MET A 72 8.52 4.55 -4.08
C MET A 72 8.79 6.01 -4.47
N PRO A 73 8.44 7.00 -3.63
CA PRO A 73 8.72 8.41 -3.90
C PRO A 73 10.18 8.78 -3.54
N TYR A 74 11.15 8.06 -4.10
CA TYR A 74 12.58 8.27 -3.82
C TYR A 74 13.30 8.94 -4.99
N ALA A 75 13.20 10.27 -5.07
CA ALA A 75 13.70 11.07 -6.20
C ALA A 75 15.21 10.90 -6.42
N TYR A 76 16.00 10.77 -5.35
CA TYR A 76 17.45 10.62 -5.44
C TYR A 76 17.89 9.47 -6.37
N GLU A 77 17.16 8.35 -6.36
CA GLU A 77 17.47 7.18 -7.19
C GLU A 77 16.60 7.09 -8.44
N LEU A 78 15.37 7.59 -8.38
CA LEU A 78 14.36 7.33 -9.40
C LEU A 78 14.04 8.53 -10.30
N ALA A 79 14.58 9.72 -10.03
CA ALA A 79 14.38 10.88 -10.89
C ALA A 79 15.02 10.68 -12.27
N LEU A 80 14.32 11.11 -13.31
CA LEU A 80 14.84 11.11 -14.68
C LEU A 80 15.83 12.28 -14.86
N PRO A 81 16.76 12.22 -15.84
CA PRO A 81 17.66 13.33 -16.12
C PRO A 81 16.89 14.63 -16.38
N GLY A 82 17.14 15.64 -15.54
CA GLY A 82 16.50 16.96 -15.63
C GLY A 82 15.09 17.05 -15.05
N GLU A 83 14.58 15.99 -14.42
CA GLU A 83 13.27 16.02 -13.75
C GLU A 83 13.34 16.83 -12.45
N SER A 84 12.38 17.74 -12.24
CA SER A 84 12.26 18.48 -10.99
C SER A 84 11.62 17.63 -9.89
N ASP A 85 11.83 17.97 -8.62
CA ASP A 85 11.15 17.29 -7.50
C ASP A 85 9.62 17.34 -7.62
N HIS A 86 9.09 18.45 -8.16
CA HIS A 86 7.68 18.61 -8.43
C HIS A 86 7.19 17.60 -9.48
N ASP A 87 7.87 17.52 -10.62
CA ASP A 87 7.47 16.62 -11.71
C ASP A 87 7.65 15.14 -11.32
N PHE A 88 8.69 14.83 -10.54
CA PHE A 88 8.86 13.53 -9.92
C PHE A 88 7.67 13.20 -8.99
N GLY A 89 7.23 14.16 -8.17
CA GLY A 89 6.06 14.01 -7.31
C GLY A 89 4.77 13.75 -8.10
N ILE A 90 4.55 14.45 -9.21
CA ILE A 90 3.43 14.21 -10.12
C ILE A 90 3.49 12.79 -10.71
N ARG A 91 4.67 12.34 -11.14
CA ARG A 91 4.86 10.97 -11.65
C ARG A 91 4.60 9.90 -10.58
N ALA A 92 5.03 10.14 -9.34
CA ALA A 92 4.74 9.25 -8.22
C ALA A 92 3.23 9.20 -7.90
N ALA A 93 2.54 10.34 -7.91
CA ALA A 93 1.09 10.41 -7.75
C ALA A 93 0.35 9.69 -8.89
N LYS A 94 0.83 9.86 -10.12
CA LYS A 94 0.28 9.18 -11.30
C LYS A 94 0.37 7.66 -11.19
N ALA A 95 1.44 7.11 -10.61
CA ALA A 95 1.54 5.68 -10.38
C ALA A 95 0.43 5.14 -9.45
N VAL A 96 -0.02 5.94 -8.47
CA VAL A 96 -1.19 5.61 -7.63
C VAL A 96 -2.47 5.66 -8.45
N GLU A 97 -2.67 6.73 -9.25
CA GLU A 97 -3.82 6.88 -10.13
C GLU A 97 -3.94 5.71 -11.12
N ASP A 98 -2.84 5.38 -11.81
CA ASP A 98 -2.81 4.30 -12.80
C ASP A 98 -3.18 2.95 -12.15
N ALA A 99 -2.71 2.67 -10.93
CA ALA A 99 -3.08 1.47 -10.18
C ALA A 99 -4.56 1.45 -9.75
N ILE A 100 -5.16 2.61 -9.47
CA ILE A 100 -6.60 2.74 -9.21
C ILE A 100 -7.40 2.44 -10.48
N LEU A 101 -6.99 3.02 -11.62
CA LEU A 101 -7.66 2.85 -12.91
C LEU A 101 -7.58 1.40 -13.40
N GLU A 102 -6.42 0.76 -13.28
CA GLU A 102 -6.21 -0.65 -13.64
C GLU A 102 -7.09 -1.60 -12.81
N ALA A 103 -7.22 -1.33 -11.51
CA ALA A 103 -8.07 -2.13 -10.63
C ALA A 103 -9.57 -1.90 -10.88
N GLY A 104 -9.94 -0.68 -11.29
CA GLY A 104 -11.26 -0.12 -11.08
C GLY A 104 -11.37 0.53 -9.70
N ALA A 105 -11.79 1.80 -9.67
CA ALA A 105 -11.91 2.56 -8.41
C ALA A 105 -12.92 1.93 -7.44
N ASP A 106 -13.88 1.15 -7.93
CA ASP A 106 -14.81 0.34 -7.16
C ASP A 106 -14.15 -0.84 -6.41
N LYS A 107 -12.92 -1.22 -6.76
CA LYS A 107 -12.18 -2.31 -6.11
C LYS A 107 -11.11 -1.85 -5.10
N VAL A 108 -10.72 -0.57 -5.12
CA VAL A 108 -9.68 -0.03 -4.24
C VAL A 108 -10.27 0.44 -2.90
N ALA A 109 -9.87 -0.21 -1.82
CA ALA A 109 -10.29 0.07 -0.45
C ALA A 109 -9.56 1.27 0.17
N ALA A 110 -8.23 1.32 0.00
CA ALA A 110 -7.36 2.31 0.64
C ALA A 110 -5.99 2.42 -0.05
N PHE A 111 -5.31 3.52 0.26
CA PHE A 111 -3.87 3.71 0.09
C PHE A 111 -3.21 3.80 1.48
N ILE A 112 -2.05 3.19 1.67
CA ILE A 112 -1.25 3.27 2.89
C ILE A 112 0.16 3.81 2.58
N GLY A 113 0.66 4.71 3.43
CA GLY A 113 1.99 5.27 3.29
C GLY A 113 2.48 5.96 4.55
N GLU A 114 3.77 5.75 4.85
CA GLU A 114 4.53 6.53 5.83
C GLU A 114 4.77 7.95 5.30
N PRO A 115 4.74 8.99 6.16
CA PRO A 115 4.95 10.38 5.73
C PRO A 115 6.33 10.66 5.14
N VAL A 116 7.36 9.94 5.58
CA VAL A 116 8.76 10.05 5.14
C VAL A 116 9.23 8.68 4.66
#